data_AF-A0AAZ3R0S7-F1
#
_entry.id   AF-A0AAZ3R0S7-F1
#
_cell.length_a   1.000
_cell.length_b   1.000
_cell.length_c   1.000
_cell.angle_alpha   90.00
_cell.angle_beta   90.00
_cell.angle_gamma   90.00
#
_symmetry.space_group_name_H-M   'P 1'
#
loop_
_entity.id
_entity.type
_entity.pdbx_description
1 polymer ?
#
loop_
_entity_poly.entity_id
_entity_poly.type
_entity_poly.pdbx_seq_one_letter_code
_entity_poly.pdbx_strand_id
1 'polypeptide(L)'
;MSRDHDNVNKLTESTYKNVMEQLNPGLRNLVNLGKNYEKSVAVMTLAGKAYFDAVSKIGETASVSPVSRELGVVLMEISEVHKKVHLELEENFKQFHKEIISELERKTEMDVKYMTATFKRYQSEHKMKQDSLERSQTDLKKLRRKTQGKQATKYEKKENEYIETISSRQSDMQKFIADGCREALLEEKRRFCFLVDKHCTFSYHVNTFHEKAKELLAVKLPSWQDKCKDATKVPDTVLTMLEGLRTPMSGTPEASPLVERYNRNNRDSMVPPPAPQLKAQISPLANMFNQDVPHASFTSTSTSDHNSGQSSMENSGSLSLSRSVSIGSGLNVGRKPRVRTIFPHTAGNNDTLLSFDDGDIIILLIKEEKDGWLYGELEKTRQRGWFPSSYCRPYNEPLISNSLGTPVRRLSVASLPEQEEEEPVLLPPPDYSDRTGNSPVSLVSASTPSPKNTISLPNEVGKVPFLGGGNPFATVKLRPTVTNDRSAPNV
;
A
#
# COMPACT_ATOMS: atom_id res chain seq x y z
N MET A 1 -6.58 -46.80 -24.11
CA MET A 1 -7.12 -45.93 -23.04
C MET A 1 -5.99 -45.01 -22.54
N SER A 2 -5.51 -44.08 -23.35
CA SER A 2 -4.18 -43.47 -23.09
C SER A 2 -4.02 -41.99 -23.43
N ARG A 3 -5.08 -41.25 -23.79
CA ARG A 3 -4.98 -39.78 -23.98
C ARG A 3 -5.43 -39.00 -22.76
N ASP A 4 -6.46 -39.47 -22.08
CA ASP A 4 -7.07 -38.71 -20.99
C ASP A 4 -6.18 -38.64 -19.74
N HIS A 5 -5.47 -39.72 -19.38
CA HIS A 5 -4.54 -39.69 -18.25
C HIS A 5 -3.36 -38.72 -18.44
N ASP A 6 -2.84 -38.60 -19.66
CA ASP A 6 -1.72 -37.72 -19.98
C ASP A 6 -2.16 -36.26 -19.93
N ASN A 7 -3.39 -36.01 -20.40
CA ASN A 7 -4.00 -34.68 -20.36
C ASN A 7 -4.27 -34.24 -18.91
N VAL A 8 -4.76 -35.14 -18.06
CA VAL A 8 -4.99 -34.86 -16.62
C VAL A 8 -3.66 -34.64 -15.89
N ASN A 9 -2.62 -35.46 -16.12
CA ASN A 9 -1.30 -35.22 -15.54
C ASN A 9 -0.71 -33.86 -15.98
N LYS A 10 -0.80 -33.51 -17.27
CA LYS A 10 -0.36 -32.21 -17.78
C LYS A 10 -1.12 -31.05 -17.14
N LEU A 11 -2.43 -31.19 -16.91
CA LEU A 11 -3.22 -30.20 -16.18
C LEU A 11 -2.70 -30.04 -14.75
N THR A 12 -2.48 -31.14 -14.02
CA THR A 12 -1.88 -31.13 -12.67
C THR A 12 -0.55 -30.38 -12.64
N GLU A 13 0.37 -30.71 -13.55
CA GLU A 13 1.66 -30.02 -13.63
C GLU A 13 1.53 -28.54 -14.01
N SER A 14 0.59 -28.21 -14.90
CA SER A 14 0.32 -26.82 -15.29
C SER A 14 -0.25 -26.01 -14.13
N THR A 15 -1.13 -26.57 -13.30
CA THR A 15 -1.69 -25.87 -12.13
C THR A 15 -0.60 -25.57 -11.10
N TYR A 16 0.27 -26.53 -10.78
CA TYR A 16 1.42 -26.26 -9.90
C TYR A 16 2.34 -25.16 -10.45
N LYS A 17 2.65 -25.19 -11.75
CA LYS A 17 3.45 -24.14 -12.42
C LYS A 17 2.75 -22.79 -12.39
N ASN A 18 1.46 -22.70 -12.72
CA ASN A 18 0.69 -21.46 -12.67
C ASN A 18 0.76 -20.81 -11.28
N VAL A 19 0.62 -21.59 -10.21
CA VAL A 19 0.74 -21.07 -8.84
C VAL A 19 2.15 -20.51 -8.54
N MET A 20 3.21 -21.24 -8.93
CA MET A 20 4.58 -20.83 -8.62
C MET A 20 5.13 -19.72 -9.53
N GLU A 21 4.77 -19.73 -10.82
CA GLU A 21 5.35 -18.89 -11.87
C GLU A 21 4.50 -17.65 -12.18
N GLN A 22 3.19 -17.68 -11.89
CA GLN A 22 2.27 -16.55 -12.15
C GLN A 22 1.67 -16.00 -10.85
N LEU A 23 0.99 -16.84 -10.07
CA LEU A 23 0.26 -16.38 -8.89
C LEU A 23 1.20 -15.83 -7.81
N ASN A 24 2.22 -16.58 -7.39
CA ASN A 24 3.12 -16.14 -6.33
C ASN A 24 3.93 -14.88 -6.69
N PRO A 25 4.48 -14.72 -7.91
CA PRO A 25 5.04 -13.43 -8.34
C PRO A 25 3.99 -12.30 -8.39
N GLY A 26 2.77 -12.59 -8.84
CA GLY A 26 1.64 -11.65 -8.81
C GLY A 26 1.28 -11.18 -7.39
N LEU A 27 1.25 -12.08 -6.41
CA LEU A 27 1.01 -11.76 -5.00
C LEU A 27 2.13 -10.90 -4.39
N ARG A 28 3.40 -11.17 -4.72
CA ARG A 28 4.52 -10.28 -4.30
C ARG A 28 4.40 -8.88 -4.91
N ASN A 29 4.01 -8.79 -6.18
CA ASN A 29 3.76 -7.50 -6.81
C ASN A 29 2.57 -6.77 -6.15
N LEU A 30 1.50 -7.50 -5.82
CA LEU A 30 0.34 -6.94 -5.11
C LEU A 30 0.72 -6.42 -3.70
N VAL A 31 1.58 -7.12 -2.96
CA VAL A 31 2.14 -6.64 -1.68
C VAL A 31 2.89 -5.33 -1.87
N ASN A 32 3.73 -5.21 -2.91
CA ASN A 32 4.47 -3.98 -3.21
C ASN A 32 3.52 -2.83 -3.60
N LEU A 33 2.52 -3.09 -4.44
CA LEU A 33 1.49 -2.11 -4.81
C LEU A 33 0.67 -1.67 -3.59
N GLY A 34 0.36 -2.57 -2.67
CA GLY A 34 -0.33 -2.28 -1.42
C GLY A 34 0.50 -1.39 -0.48
N LYS A 35 1.80 -1.68 -0.32
CA LYS A 35 2.74 -0.80 0.42
C LYS A 35 2.84 0.59 -0.20
N ASN A 36 2.84 0.68 -1.53
CA ASN A 36 2.81 1.98 -2.23
C ASN A 36 1.49 2.72 -2.00
N TYR A 37 0.35 2.03 -2.04
CA TYR A 37 -0.97 2.62 -1.80
C TYR A 37 -1.10 3.18 -0.37
N GLU A 38 -0.68 2.41 0.63
CA GLU A 38 -0.58 2.87 2.02
C GLU A 38 0.29 4.13 2.15
N LYS A 39 1.48 4.14 1.53
CA LYS A 39 2.37 5.30 1.54
C LYS A 39 1.71 6.54 0.91
N SER A 40 1.01 6.37 -0.23
CA SER A 40 0.27 7.46 -0.87
C SER A 40 -0.84 8.02 0.02
N VAL A 41 -1.58 7.16 0.73
CA VAL A 41 -2.62 7.59 1.68
C VAL A 41 -2.01 8.31 2.89
N ALA A 42 -0.87 7.85 3.42
CA ALA A 42 -0.16 8.53 4.50
C ALA A 42 0.28 9.96 4.10
N VAL A 43 0.81 10.14 2.88
CA VAL A 43 1.18 11.46 2.34
C VAL A 43 -0.05 12.35 2.13
N MET A 44 -1.15 11.80 1.60
CA MET A 44 -2.42 12.52 1.44
C MET A 44 -2.96 13.00 2.80
N THR A 45 -2.98 12.12 3.80
CA THR A 45 -3.41 12.43 5.18
C THR A 45 -2.55 13.54 5.80
N LEU A 46 -1.23 13.53 5.58
CA LEU A 46 -0.33 14.59 6.06
C LEU A 46 -0.61 15.94 5.38
N ALA A 47 -0.72 15.96 4.05
CA ALA A 47 -1.03 17.18 3.30
C ALA A 47 -2.42 17.75 3.67
N GLY A 48 -3.41 16.87 3.84
CA GLY A 48 -4.74 17.22 4.30
C GLY A 48 -4.75 17.82 5.70
N LYS A 49 -4.00 17.24 6.67
CA LYS A 49 -3.84 17.82 8.02
C LYS A 49 -3.28 19.25 7.93
N ALA A 50 -2.21 19.47 7.17
CA ALA A 50 -1.60 20.79 7.01
C ALA A 50 -2.56 21.83 6.37
N TYR A 51 -3.37 21.44 5.38
CA TYR A 51 -4.40 22.30 4.81
C TYR A 51 -5.43 22.73 5.86
N PHE A 52 -5.97 21.77 6.63
CA PHE A 52 -6.98 22.08 7.65
C PHE A 52 -6.39 22.83 8.86
N ASP A 53 -5.10 22.67 9.18
CA ASP A 53 -4.42 23.51 10.17
C ASP A 53 -4.38 24.99 9.71
N ALA A 54 -4.13 25.26 8.42
CA ALA A 54 -4.21 26.61 7.87
C ALA A 54 -5.65 27.17 7.91
N VAL A 55 -6.66 26.35 7.61
CA VAL A 55 -8.08 26.73 7.77
C VAL A 55 -8.42 27.09 9.22
N SER A 56 -7.94 26.32 10.20
CA SER A 56 -8.09 26.63 11.63
C SER A 56 -7.46 27.97 11.99
N LYS A 57 -6.27 28.27 11.45
CA LYS A 57 -5.57 29.54 11.71
C LYS A 57 -6.34 30.76 11.17
N ILE A 58 -7.00 30.62 10.02
CA ILE A 58 -7.93 31.65 9.50
C ILE A 58 -9.16 31.74 10.41
N GLY A 59 -9.68 30.61 10.91
CA GLY A 59 -10.77 30.56 11.88
C GLY A 59 -10.46 31.31 13.19
N GLU A 60 -9.28 31.10 13.78
CA GLU A 60 -8.79 31.86 14.94
C GLU A 60 -8.80 33.37 14.65
N THR A 61 -8.29 33.77 13.47
CA THR A 61 -8.23 35.19 13.05
C THR A 61 -9.62 35.81 12.85
N ALA A 62 -10.58 35.03 12.35
CA ALA A 62 -11.98 35.46 12.26
C ALA A 62 -12.69 35.46 13.62
N SER A 63 -12.31 34.59 14.56
CA SER A 63 -12.95 34.46 15.88
C SER A 63 -12.83 35.72 16.77
N VAL A 64 -11.75 36.50 16.58
CA VAL A 64 -11.52 37.77 17.28
C VAL A 64 -12.28 38.94 16.67
N SER A 65 -12.74 38.84 15.41
CA SER A 65 -13.58 39.86 14.78
C SER A 65 -14.94 39.92 15.47
N PRO A 66 -15.45 41.11 15.86
CA PRO A 66 -16.76 41.21 16.49
C PRO A 66 -17.88 40.76 15.55
N VAL A 67 -17.76 41.00 14.24
CA VAL A 67 -18.77 40.64 13.22
C VAL A 67 -18.60 39.20 12.71
N SER A 68 -17.37 38.68 12.68
CA SER A 68 -17.06 37.38 12.03
C SER A 68 -16.83 36.24 13.02
N ARG A 69 -17.06 36.45 14.32
CA ARG A 69 -16.75 35.48 15.39
C ARG A 69 -17.32 34.09 15.13
N GLU A 70 -18.60 34.01 14.77
CA GLU A 70 -19.30 32.74 14.54
C GLU A 70 -18.74 32.00 13.32
N LEU A 71 -18.36 32.72 12.26
CA LEU A 71 -17.69 32.17 11.08
C LEU A 71 -16.30 31.63 11.43
N GLY A 72 -15.58 32.30 12.33
CA GLY A 72 -14.30 31.81 12.86
C GLY A 72 -14.43 30.47 13.57
N VAL A 73 -15.46 30.33 14.42
CA VAL A 73 -15.79 29.05 15.08
C VAL A 73 -16.13 27.98 14.04
N VAL A 74 -16.93 28.29 13.00
CA VAL A 74 -17.26 27.34 11.93
C VAL A 74 -16.01 26.84 11.19
N LEU A 75 -15.07 27.72 10.85
CA LEU A 75 -13.81 27.32 10.20
C LEU A 75 -12.96 26.39 11.08
N MET A 76 -12.92 26.63 12.39
CA MET A 76 -12.25 25.75 13.34
C MET A 76 -12.95 24.38 13.47
N GLU A 77 -14.29 24.35 13.55
CA GLU A 77 -15.07 23.10 13.56
C GLU A 77 -14.87 22.28 12.27
N ILE A 78 -14.83 22.93 11.09
CA ILE A 78 -14.55 22.28 9.80
C ILE A 78 -13.17 21.62 9.82
N SER A 79 -12.15 22.34 10.31
CA SER A 79 -10.80 21.81 10.46
C SER A 79 -10.76 20.57 11.36
N GLU A 80 -11.38 20.65 12.54
CA GLU A 80 -11.41 19.56 13.51
C GLU A 80 -12.06 18.30 12.92
N VAL A 81 -13.24 18.43 12.28
CA VAL A 81 -13.97 17.31 11.69
C VAL A 81 -13.16 16.65 10.57
N HIS A 82 -12.57 17.42 9.66
CA HIS A 82 -11.76 16.84 8.59
C HIS A 82 -10.47 16.18 9.11
N LYS A 83 -9.80 16.77 10.11
CA LYS A 83 -8.65 16.15 10.78
C LYS A 83 -9.03 14.83 11.46
N LYS A 84 -10.23 14.73 12.04
CA LYS A 84 -10.78 13.48 12.60
C LYS A 84 -11.07 12.44 11.51
N VAL A 85 -11.66 12.83 10.38
CA VAL A 85 -11.87 11.94 9.22
C VAL A 85 -10.53 11.41 8.68
N HIS A 86 -9.50 12.25 8.58
CA HIS A 86 -8.17 11.81 8.15
C HIS A 86 -7.49 10.85 9.16
N LEU A 87 -7.77 10.98 10.45
CA LEU A 87 -7.28 10.06 11.49
C LEU A 87 -7.95 8.69 11.40
N GLU A 88 -9.27 8.65 11.23
CA GLU A 88 -10.04 7.41 10.99
C GLU A 88 -9.55 6.67 9.71
N LEU A 89 -9.19 7.41 8.66
CA LEU A 89 -8.57 6.83 7.46
C LEU A 89 -7.17 6.26 7.74
N GLU A 90 -6.37 6.93 8.56
CA GLU A 90 -5.03 6.46 8.95
C GLU A 90 -5.11 5.16 9.78
N GLU A 91 -6.11 5.03 10.65
CA GLU A 91 -6.39 3.80 11.41
C GLU A 91 -6.86 2.65 10.51
N ASN A 92 -7.72 2.95 9.53
CA ASN A 92 -8.13 1.99 8.51
C ASN A 92 -6.92 1.41 7.75
N PHE A 93 -5.96 2.26 7.36
CA PHE A 93 -4.76 1.82 6.64
C PHE A 93 -3.74 1.07 7.50
N LYS A 94 -3.65 1.36 8.81
CA LYS A 94 -2.90 0.50 9.76
C LYS A 94 -3.50 -0.91 9.82
N GLN A 95 -4.83 -1.02 9.76
CA GLN A 95 -5.51 -2.30 9.75
C GLN A 95 -5.33 -3.07 8.42
N PHE A 96 -5.37 -2.36 7.28
CA PHE A 96 -5.00 -2.88 5.95
C PHE A 96 -3.57 -3.45 5.93
N HIS A 97 -2.59 -2.72 6.48
CA HIS A 97 -1.20 -3.20 6.57
C HIS A 97 -1.09 -4.52 7.35
N LYS A 98 -1.80 -4.62 8.48
CA LYS A 98 -1.75 -5.76 9.39
C LYS A 98 -2.47 -7.01 8.84
N GLU A 99 -3.71 -6.88 8.38
CA GLU A 99 -4.55 -8.02 7.96
C GLU A 99 -4.30 -8.47 6.51
N ILE A 100 -3.69 -7.62 5.68
CA ILE A 100 -3.60 -7.87 4.23
C ILE A 100 -2.16 -7.87 3.78
N ILE A 101 -1.42 -6.77 3.94
CA ILE A 101 -0.03 -6.68 3.46
C ILE A 101 0.86 -7.69 4.19
N SER A 102 0.84 -7.66 5.53
CA SER A 102 1.66 -8.55 6.37
C SER A 102 1.29 -10.03 6.18
N GLU A 103 0.00 -10.34 6.06
CA GLU A 103 -0.46 -11.72 5.88
C GLU A 103 -0.19 -12.26 4.47
N LEU A 104 -0.40 -11.46 3.41
CA LEU A 104 -0.04 -11.84 2.04
C LEU A 104 1.48 -12.06 1.91
N GLU A 105 2.30 -11.18 2.48
CA GLU A 105 3.76 -11.29 2.43
C GLU A 105 4.24 -12.58 3.11
N ARG A 106 3.87 -12.79 4.38
CA ARG A 106 4.20 -14.01 5.15
C ARG A 106 3.73 -15.28 4.44
N LYS A 107 2.50 -15.26 3.92
CA LYS A 107 1.90 -16.43 3.27
C LYS A 107 2.61 -16.76 1.96
N THR A 108 2.85 -15.76 1.12
CA THR A 108 3.51 -15.93 -0.19
C THR A 108 4.95 -16.43 -0.04
N GLU A 109 5.68 -16.01 1.00
CA GLU A 109 7.02 -16.51 1.28
C GLU A 109 7.02 -18.02 1.64
N MET A 110 6.11 -18.43 2.52
CA MET A 110 5.95 -19.85 2.90
C MET A 110 5.43 -20.70 1.73
N ASP A 111 4.54 -20.13 0.92
CA ASP A 111 3.88 -20.83 -0.18
C ASP A 111 4.86 -21.30 -1.27
N VAL A 112 5.88 -20.49 -1.55
CA VAL A 112 6.95 -20.83 -2.51
C VAL A 112 7.67 -22.12 -2.12
N LYS A 113 7.96 -22.30 -0.82
CA LYS A 113 8.60 -23.51 -0.29
C LYS A 113 7.63 -24.70 -0.37
N TYR A 114 6.39 -24.50 0.10
CA TYR A 114 5.35 -25.52 0.13
C TYR A 114 5.00 -26.07 -1.26
N MET A 115 4.74 -25.19 -2.24
CA MET A 115 4.36 -25.60 -3.59
C MET A 115 5.52 -26.23 -4.34
N THR A 116 6.75 -25.75 -4.15
CA THR A 116 7.94 -26.40 -4.74
C THR A 116 8.12 -27.83 -4.23
N ALA A 117 7.96 -28.05 -2.91
CA ALA A 117 8.07 -29.39 -2.31
C ALA A 117 6.94 -30.31 -2.77
N THR A 118 5.69 -29.82 -2.73
CA THR A 118 4.49 -30.57 -3.13
C THR A 118 4.55 -30.97 -4.60
N PHE A 119 4.97 -30.05 -5.49
CA PHE A 119 5.10 -30.35 -6.91
C PHE A 119 6.20 -31.38 -7.20
N LYS A 120 7.38 -31.25 -6.57
CA LYS A 120 8.47 -32.24 -6.70
C LYS A 120 8.03 -33.63 -6.23
N ARG A 121 7.31 -33.70 -5.11
CA ARG A 121 6.76 -34.96 -4.57
C ARG A 121 5.75 -35.59 -5.54
N TYR A 122 4.86 -34.80 -6.12
CA TYR A 122 3.93 -35.29 -7.14
C TYR A 122 4.69 -35.88 -8.35
N GLN A 123 5.72 -35.18 -8.85
CA GLN A 123 6.54 -35.66 -9.97
C GLN A 123 7.31 -36.94 -9.66
N SER A 124 7.88 -37.09 -8.45
CA SER A 124 8.62 -38.30 -8.07
C SER A 124 7.70 -39.50 -7.88
N GLU A 125 6.55 -39.33 -7.20
CA GLU A 125 5.54 -40.39 -7.05
C GLU A 125 4.94 -40.81 -8.41
N HIS A 126 4.64 -39.85 -9.29
CA HIS A 126 4.16 -40.12 -10.65
C HIS A 126 5.17 -40.98 -11.43
N LYS A 127 6.44 -40.55 -11.46
CA LYS A 127 7.50 -41.28 -12.16
C LYS A 127 7.71 -42.67 -11.60
N MET A 128 7.74 -42.83 -10.27
CA MET A 128 7.89 -44.13 -9.62
C MET A 128 6.77 -45.10 -10.00
N LYS A 129 5.51 -44.63 -10.04
CA LYS A 129 4.35 -45.41 -10.48
C LYS A 129 4.43 -45.76 -11.97
N GLN A 130 4.82 -44.82 -12.82
CA GLN A 130 5.03 -45.04 -14.26
C GLN A 130 6.10 -46.11 -14.52
N ASP A 131 7.29 -45.95 -13.95
CA ASP A 131 8.41 -46.88 -14.13
C ASP A 131 8.04 -48.29 -13.60
N SER A 132 7.23 -48.38 -12.53
CA SER A 132 6.72 -49.66 -12.01
C SER A 132 5.75 -50.34 -12.99
N LEU A 133 4.82 -49.58 -13.58
CA LEU A 133 3.88 -50.07 -14.58
C LEU A 133 4.61 -50.52 -15.87
N GLU A 134 5.54 -49.73 -16.38
CA GLU A 134 6.31 -50.05 -17.58
C GLU A 134 7.19 -51.30 -17.41
N ARG A 135 7.82 -51.47 -16.24
CA ARG A 135 8.54 -52.71 -15.90
C ARG A 135 7.62 -53.93 -15.95
N SER A 136 6.42 -53.82 -15.38
CA SER A 136 5.39 -54.88 -15.39
C SER A 136 4.99 -55.29 -16.81
N GLN A 137 4.68 -54.30 -17.66
CA GLN A 137 4.32 -54.52 -19.06
C GLN A 137 5.47 -55.13 -19.86
N THR A 138 6.70 -54.70 -19.59
CA THR A 138 7.91 -55.24 -20.22
C THR A 138 8.13 -56.70 -19.87
N ASP A 139 7.89 -57.10 -18.62
CA ASP A 139 8.05 -58.49 -18.18
C ASP A 139 6.93 -59.41 -18.70
N LEU A 140 5.68 -58.95 -18.78
CA LEU A 140 4.61 -59.66 -19.50
C LEU A 140 4.99 -59.85 -20.98
N LYS A 141 5.54 -58.82 -21.64
CA LYS A 141 5.98 -58.89 -23.05
C LYS A 141 7.15 -59.88 -23.23
N LYS A 142 8.07 -59.98 -22.26
CA LYS A 142 9.13 -61.02 -22.23
C LYS A 142 8.55 -62.42 -22.03
N LEU A 143 7.54 -62.58 -21.15
CA LEU A 143 6.88 -63.87 -20.92
C LEU A 143 6.20 -64.37 -22.19
N ARG A 144 5.36 -63.53 -22.83
CA ARG A 144 4.65 -63.86 -24.07
C ARG A 144 5.57 -64.34 -25.20
N ARG A 145 6.76 -63.74 -25.33
CA ARG A 145 7.79 -64.18 -26.29
C ARG A 145 8.35 -65.58 -25.99
N LYS A 146 8.42 -65.99 -24.72
CA LYS A 146 8.85 -67.34 -24.32
C LYS A 146 7.74 -68.40 -24.50
N THR A 147 6.48 -67.98 -24.50
CA THR A 147 5.31 -68.88 -24.58
C THR A 147 5.01 -69.39 -26.00
N GLN A 148 5.63 -68.84 -27.05
CA GLN A 148 5.44 -69.28 -28.46
C GLN A 148 6.03 -70.68 -28.79
N GLY A 149 6.52 -71.44 -27.80
CA GLY A 149 6.92 -72.84 -27.94
C GLY A 149 5.81 -73.84 -27.58
N LYS A 150 6.07 -75.15 -27.75
CA LYS A 150 5.10 -76.27 -27.59
C LYS A 150 4.53 -76.51 -26.16
N GLN A 151 4.53 -75.52 -25.26
CA GLN A 151 4.20 -75.63 -23.83
C GLN A 151 3.32 -74.45 -23.34
N ALA A 152 2.30 -74.06 -24.12
CA ALA A 152 1.49 -72.87 -23.86
C ALA A 152 0.77 -72.88 -22.49
N THR A 153 0.09 -73.98 -22.15
CA THR A 153 -0.70 -74.13 -20.91
C THR A 153 0.12 -74.02 -19.62
N LYS A 154 1.44 -74.26 -19.69
CA LYS A 154 2.34 -74.14 -18.53
C LYS A 154 2.57 -72.69 -18.08
N TYR A 155 2.43 -71.72 -18.98
CA TYR A 155 2.70 -70.30 -18.71
C TYR A 155 1.43 -69.46 -18.52
N GLU A 156 0.27 -69.98 -18.92
CA GLU A 156 -1.02 -69.29 -18.87
C GLU A 156 -1.37 -68.72 -17.49
N LYS A 157 -1.25 -69.52 -16.41
CA LYS A 157 -1.45 -69.03 -15.03
C LYS A 157 -0.55 -67.83 -14.71
N LYS A 158 0.73 -67.91 -15.04
CA LYS A 158 1.71 -66.85 -14.78
C LYS A 158 1.45 -65.63 -15.66
N GLU A 159 0.92 -65.82 -16.87
CA GLU A 159 0.50 -64.71 -17.73
C GLU A 159 -0.68 -63.95 -17.12
N ASN A 160 -1.68 -64.68 -16.60
CA ASN A 160 -2.83 -64.09 -15.90
C ASN A 160 -2.39 -63.30 -14.65
N GLU A 161 -1.48 -63.85 -13.83
CA GLU A 161 -0.88 -63.14 -12.67
C GLU A 161 -0.23 -61.79 -13.08
N TYR A 162 0.48 -61.73 -14.22
CA TYR A 162 1.04 -60.48 -14.75
C TYR A 162 -0.04 -59.53 -15.28
N ILE A 163 -1.10 -60.04 -15.93
CA ILE A 163 -2.21 -59.23 -16.44
C ILE A 163 -2.97 -58.57 -15.28
N GLU A 164 -3.30 -59.31 -14.23
CA GLU A 164 -3.91 -58.79 -13.00
C GLU A 164 -3.03 -57.74 -12.34
N THR A 165 -1.73 -58.02 -12.21
CA THR A 165 -0.75 -57.07 -11.63
C THR A 165 -0.66 -55.77 -12.44
N ILE A 166 -0.68 -55.85 -13.78
CA ILE A 166 -0.70 -54.67 -14.66
C ILE A 166 -2.02 -53.90 -14.50
N SER A 167 -3.16 -54.60 -14.45
CA SER A 167 -4.48 -53.99 -14.27
C SER A 167 -4.57 -53.23 -12.94
N SER A 168 -4.09 -53.82 -11.84
CA SER A 168 -3.97 -53.14 -10.54
C SER A 168 -3.09 -51.89 -10.64
N ARG A 169 -1.88 -52.01 -11.20
CA ARG A 169 -0.94 -50.88 -11.35
C ARG A 169 -1.49 -49.76 -12.26
N GLN A 170 -2.29 -50.10 -13.27
CA GLN A 170 -3.00 -49.13 -14.11
C GLN A 170 -4.09 -48.39 -13.32
N SER A 171 -4.89 -49.10 -12.52
CA SER A 171 -5.90 -48.51 -11.63
C SER A 171 -5.25 -47.58 -10.59
N ASP A 172 -4.16 -48.02 -9.95
CA ASP A 172 -3.41 -47.24 -8.95
C ASP A 172 -2.77 -45.97 -9.55
N MET A 173 -2.40 -46.00 -10.83
CA MET A 173 -1.88 -44.85 -11.57
C MET A 173 -3.00 -43.88 -11.95
N GLN A 174 -4.11 -44.38 -12.50
CA GLN A 174 -5.27 -43.55 -12.83
C GLN A 174 -5.84 -42.84 -11.60
N LYS A 175 -5.96 -43.57 -10.47
CA LYS A 175 -6.38 -42.98 -9.19
C LYS A 175 -5.41 -41.90 -8.72
N PHE A 176 -4.10 -42.17 -8.72
CA PHE A 176 -3.09 -41.20 -8.32
C PHE A 176 -3.14 -39.91 -9.17
N ILE A 177 -3.28 -40.02 -10.49
CA ILE A 177 -3.39 -38.88 -11.40
C ILE A 177 -4.68 -38.08 -11.12
N ALA A 178 -5.82 -38.76 -10.90
CA ALA A 178 -7.10 -38.11 -10.61
C ALA A 178 -7.10 -37.38 -9.25
N ASP A 179 -6.59 -38.04 -8.20
CA ASP A 179 -6.50 -37.47 -6.84
C ASP A 179 -5.48 -36.31 -6.81
N GLY A 180 -4.33 -36.45 -7.48
CA GLY A 180 -3.33 -35.38 -7.60
C GLY A 180 -3.81 -34.17 -8.39
N CYS A 181 -4.59 -34.37 -9.47
CA CYS A 181 -5.21 -33.27 -10.22
C CYS A 181 -6.23 -32.52 -9.37
N ARG A 182 -7.10 -33.26 -8.65
CA ARG A 182 -8.05 -32.68 -7.69
C ARG A 182 -7.33 -31.83 -6.65
N GLU A 183 -6.25 -32.34 -6.06
CA GLU A 183 -5.55 -31.61 -5.00
C GLU A 183 -4.83 -30.36 -5.54
N ALA A 184 -4.19 -30.43 -6.71
CA ALA A 184 -3.57 -29.25 -7.34
C ALA A 184 -4.58 -28.12 -7.62
N LEU A 185 -5.77 -28.48 -8.15
CA LEU A 185 -6.86 -27.52 -8.40
C LEU A 185 -7.45 -26.96 -7.10
N LEU A 186 -7.52 -27.76 -6.04
CA LEU A 186 -7.95 -27.29 -4.72
C LEU A 186 -6.90 -26.36 -4.08
N GLU A 187 -5.62 -26.66 -4.22
CA GLU A 187 -4.52 -25.78 -3.81
C GLU A 187 -4.62 -24.41 -4.51
N GLU A 188 -4.71 -24.38 -5.84
CA GLU A 188 -4.91 -23.12 -6.59
C GLU A 188 -6.16 -22.36 -6.08
N LYS A 189 -7.30 -23.05 -5.96
CA LYS A 189 -8.54 -22.44 -5.45
C LYS A 189 -8.40 -21.87 -4.03
N ARG A 190 -7.73 -22.57 -3.10
CA ARG A 190 -7.51 -22.10 -1.72
C ARG A 190 -6.80 -20.74 -1.68
N ARG A 191 -5.82 -20.51 -2.56
CA ARG A 191 -5.07 -19.25 -2.66
C ARG A 191 -5.93 -18.10 -3.16
N PHE A 192 -6.75 -18.34 -4.19
CA PHE A 192 -7.72 -17.35 -4.65
C PHE A 192 -8.81 -17.05 -3.61
N CYS A 193 -9.33 -18.07 -2.91
CA CYS A 193 -10.28 -17.86 -1.81
C CYS A 193 -9.67 -17.01 -0.68
N PHE A 194 -8.43 -17.27 -0.27
CA PHE A 194 -7.73 -16.43 0.70
C PHE A 194 -7.56 -14.98 0.21
N LEU A 195 -7.20 -14.78 -1.05
CA LEU A 195 -7.04 -13.44 -1.62
C LEU A 195 -8.36 -12.66 -1.62
N VAL A 196 -9.47 -13.32 -1.99
CA VAL A 196 -10.82 -12.74 -1.98
C VAL A 196 -11.24 -12.40 -0.55
N ASP A 197 -11.08 -13.31 0.41
CA ASP A 197 -11.42 -13.12 1.83
C ASP A 197 -10.76 -11.86 2.43
N LYS A 198 -9.45 -11.67 2.17
CA LYS A 198 -8.73 -10.47 2.61
C LYS A 198 -9.27 -9.19 1.95
N HIS A 199 -9.63 -9.21 0.68
CA HIS A 199 -10.18 -8.02 0.00
C HIS A 199 -11.66 -7.75 0.37
N CYS A 200 -12.44 -8.78 0.71
CA CYS A 200 -13.76 -8.61 1.33
C CYS A 200 -13.63 -7.92 2.71
N THR A 201 -12.67 -8.36 3.52
CA THR A 201 -12.34 -7.73 4.82
C THR A 201 -11.91 -6.26 4.63
N PHE A 202 -11.05 -5.96 3.64
CA PHE A 202 -10.71 -4.56 3.31
C PHE A 202 -11.93 -3.73 2.94
N SER A 203 -12.79 -4.26 2.06
CA SER A 203 -13.98 -3.56 1.55
C SER A 203 -14.94 -3.25 2.69
N TYR A 204 -15.09 -4.15 3.67
CA TYR A 204 -15.85 -3.92 4.89
C TYR A 204 -15.26 -2.79 5.75
N HIS A 205 -13.94 -2.78 5.97
CA HIS A 205 -13.27 -1.71 6.70
C HIS A 205 -13.44 -0.35 6.02
N VAL A 206 -13.23 -0.29 4.69
CA VAL A 206 -13.41 0.93 3.87
C VAL A 206 -14.85 1.44 3.92
N ASN A 207 -15.84 0.54 3.80
CA ASN A 207 -17.26 0.89 3.95
C ASN A 207 -17.55 1.47 5.35
N THR A 208 -17.02 0.85 6.40
CA THR A 208 -17.15 1.32 7.79
C THR A 208 -16.56 2.71 7.99
N PHE A 209 -15.38 2.96 7.40
CA PHE A 209 -14.78 4.30 7.37
C PHE A 209 -15.68 5.34 6.69
N HIS A 210 -16.24 5.01 5.52
CA HIS A 210 -17.11 5.94 4.79
C HIS A 210 -18.40 6.28 5.54
N GLU A 211 -19.04 5.32 6.20
CA GLU A 211 -20.22 5.58 7.03
C GLU A 211 -19.88 6.47 8.25
N LYS A 212 -18.74 6.23 8.94
CA LYS A 212 -18.26 7.14 10.00
C LYS A 212 -18.00 8.56 9.48
N ALA A 213 -17.33 8.70 8.33
CA ALA A 213 -17.00 10.01 7.75
C ALA A 213 -18.27 10.78 7.36
N LYS A 214 -19.25 10.08 6.79
CA LYS A 214 -20.59 10.58 6.47
C LYS A 214 -21.35 11.02 7.73
N GLU A 215 -21.33 10.23 8.81
CA GLU A 215 -21.96 10.58 10.08
C GLU A 215 -21.36 11.87 10.67
N LEU A 216 -20.03 11.96 10.78
CA LEU A 216 -19.31 13.13 11.29
C LEU A 216 -19.66 14.42 10.53
N LEU A 217 -19.77 14.34 9.21
CA LEU A 217 -20.13 15.48 8.36
C LEU A 217 -21.62 15.81 8.43
N ALA A 218 -22.51 14.81 8.39
CA ALA A 218 -23.96 15.00 8.37
C ALA A 218 -24.48 15.70 9.64
N VAL A 219 -23.88 15.43 10.80
CA VAL A 219 -24.23 16.08 12.07
C VAL A 219 -23.89 17.57 12.09
N LYS A 220 -22.80 17.98 11.42
CA LYS A 220 -22.26 19.35 11.52
C LYS A 220 -22.61 20.26 10.35
N LEU A 221 -22.68 19.71 9.13
CA LEU A 221 -22.84 20.48 7.89
C LEU A 221 -24.07 21.41 7.88
N PRO A 222 -25.27 21.01 8.36
CA PRO A 222 -26.43 21.91 8.37
C PRO A 222 -26.24 23.14 9.28
N SER A 223 -25.59 22.95 10.43
CA SER A 223 -25.27 24.03 11.38
C SER A 223 -24.24 25.01 10.80
N TRP A 224 -23.23 24.51 10.08
CA TRP A 224 -22.26 25.36 9.39
C TRP A 224 -22.91 26.17 8.26
N GLN A 225 -23.77 25.54 7.47
CA GLN A 225 -24.51 26.22 6.41
C GLN A 225 -25.40 27.33 6.98
N ASP A 226 -26.13 27.06 8.07
CA ASP A 226 -27.03 28.03 8.70
C ASP A 226 -26.31 29.29 9.18
N LYS A 227 -25.19 29.14 9.89
CA LYS A 227 -24.34 30.24 10.37
C LYS A 227 -23.72 31.07 9.24
N CYS A 228 -23.67 30.56 8.01
CA CYS A 228 -23.09 31.24 6.85
C CYS A 228 -24.13 31.88 5.90
N LYS A 229 -25.43 31.84 6.22
CA LYS A 229 -26.50 32.30 5.30
C LYS A 229 -26.54 33.81 5.03
N ASP A 230 -26.21 34.63 6.03
CA ASP A 230 -26.34 36.09 5.95
C ASP A 230 -25.00 36.79 6.19
N ALA A 231 -24.37 37.21 5.10
CA ALA A 231 -23.11 37.96 5.11
C ALA A 231 -23.29 39.46 5.45
N THR A 232 -24.53 39.94 5.57
CA THR A 232 -24.83 41.35 5.89
C THR A 232 -25.17 41.58 7.37
N LYS A 233 -25.40 40.50 8.12
CA LYS A 233 -25.74 40.55 9.55
C LYS A 233 -24.58 41.12 10.38
N VAL A 234 -24.84 42.25 11.04
CA VAL A 234 -23.94 42.86 12.03
C VAL A 234 -24.52 42.62 13.43
N PRO A 235 -23.73 42.18 14.43
CA PRO A 235 -24.25 41.94 15.78
C PRO A 235 -24.79 43.21 16.44
N ASP A 236 -25.86 43.07 17.23
CA ASP A 236 -26.58 44.18 17.87
C ASP A 236 -25.68 45.05 18.76
N THR A 237 -24.65 44.46 19.38
CA THR A 237 -23.64 45.20 20.15
C THR A 237 -22.90 46.23 19.29
N VAL A 238 -22.53 45.86 18.06
CA VAL A 238 -21.84 46.75 17.12
C VAL A 238 -22.81 47.78 16.54
N LEU A 239 -24.05 47.38 16.23
CA LEU A 239 -25.09 48.32 15.81
C LEU A 239 -25.38 49.38 16.88
N THR A 240 -25.48 48.97 18.15
CA THR A 240 -25.69 49.88 19.29
C THR A 240 -24.52 50.86 19.47
N MET A 241 -23.28 50.41 19.29
CA MET A 241 -22.11 51.28 19.31
C MET A 241 -22.11 52.30 18.17
N LEU A 242 -22.54 51.91 16.97
CA LEU A 242 -22.65 52.81 15.81
C LEU A 242 -23.78 53.84 15.98
N GLU A 243 -24.90 53.43 16.59
CA GLU A 243 -26.04 54.32 16.81
C GLU A 243 -25.74 55.36 17.91
N GLY A 244 -24.99 54.98 18.95
CA GLY A 244 -24.47 55.92 19.96
C GLY A 244 -23.52 56.99 19.42
N LEU A 245 -22.97 56.82 18.20
CA LEU A 245 -22.20 57.84 17.48
C LEU A 245 -23.07 58.70 16.54
N ARG A 246 -24.29 58.27 16.22
CA ARG A 246 -25.24 58.99 15.35
C ARG A 246 -26.19 59.89 16.11
N THR A 247 -26.47 59.59 17.38
CA THR A 247 -27.21 60.49 18.26
C THR A 247 -26.39 61.77 18.51
N PRO A 248 -26.87 62.95 18.09
CA PRO A 248 -26.19 64.20 18.40
C PRO A 248 -26.17 64.40 19.92
N MET A 249 -25.00 64.72 20.46
CA MET A 249 -24.86 65.10 21.87
C MET A 249 -25.67 66.38 22.11
N SER A 250 -26.90 66.27 22.61
CA SER A 250 -27.72 67.41 23.04
C SER A 250 -27.21 67.90 24.40
N GLY A 251 -25.98 68.42 24.37
CA GLY A 251 -25.26 69.00 25.48
C GLY A 251 -24.98 70.46 25.18
N THR A 252 -26.01 71.30 25.26
CA THR A 252 -25.79 72.73 25.53
C THR A 252 -25.02 72.83 26.84
N PRO A 253 -23.84 73.48 26.90
CA PRO A 253 -23.21 73.77 28.17
C PRO A 253 -24.12 74.74 28.92
N GLU A 254 -24.71 74.28 30.02
CA GLU A 254 -25.49 75.13 30.92
C GLU A 254 -24.59 76.26 31.43
N ALA A 255 -25.07 77.51 31.37
CA ALA A 255 -24.27 78.66 31.70
C ALA A 255 -23.92 78.65 33.20
N SER A 256 -22.63 78.74 33.53
CA SER A 256 -22.15 78.75 34.91
C SER A 256 -22.86 79.80 35.77
N PRO A 257 -23.30 79.46 37.00
CA PRO A 257 -23.81 80.46 37.93
C PRO A 257 -22.75 81.51 38.27
N LEU A 258 -23.18 82.77 38.29
CA LEU A 258 -22.39 83.93 38.69
C LEU A 258 -21.98 83.79 40.17
N VAL A 259 -20.69 83.66 40.45
CA VAL A 259 -20.16 83.82 41.82
C VAL A 259 -19.79 85.28 42.04
N GLU A 260 -20.40 85.91 43.04
CA GLU A 260 -20.23 87.33 43.34
C GLU A 260 -18.79 87.67 43.76
N ARG A 261 -18.27 88.77 43.19
CA ARG A 261 -17.00 89.36 43.61
C ARG A 261 -17.21 90.19 44.88
N TYR A 262 -16.66 89.74 45.99
CA TYR A 262 -16.26 90.66 47.07
C TYR A 262 -14.76 90.89 47.06
N ASN A 263 -14.37 92.13 46.73
CA ASN A 263 -12.98 92.59 46.79
C ASN A 263 -12.50 92.67 48.24
N ARG A 264 -11.30 92.14 48.51
CA ARG A 264 -10.42 92.76 49.51
C ARG A 264 -8.96 92.70 49.05
N ASN A 265 -8.38 93.89 48.91
CA ASN A 265 -7.04 94.08 48.38
C ASN A 265 -5.97 93.50 49.32
N ASN A 266 -5.01 92.73 48.79
CA ASN A 266 -3.61 93.13 48.90
C ASN A 266 -2.76 92.54 47.76
N ARG A 267 -1.61 93.15 47.48
CA ARG A 267 -0.65 92.71 46.46
C ARG A 267 0.20 91.54 46.96
N ASP A 268 0.45 90.54 46.11
CA ASP A 268 1.79 90.20 45.64
C ASP A 268 1.77 89.03 44.64
N SER A 269 2.78 88.99 43.75
CA SER A 269 2.84 88.05 42.63
C SER A 269 3.21 86.64 43.07
N MET A 270 2.23 85.71 43.06
CA MET A 270 2.50 84.27 43.24
C MET A 270 2.56 83.53 41.89
N VAL A 271 3.74 83.03 41.56
CA VAL A 271 4.00 82.09 40.46
C VAL A 271 3.55 80.68 40.88
N PRO A 272 2.66 80.00 40.13
CA PRO A 272 2.37 78.59 40.35
C PRO A 272 3.52 77.68 39.85
N PRO A 273 3.82 76.56 40.52
CA PRO A 273 4.95 75.68 40.18
C PRO A 273 4.73 74.88 38.88
N PRO A 274 5.81 74.40 38.23
CA PRO A 274 5.74 73.77 36.91
C PRO A 274 5.12 72.37 36.93
N ALA A 275 4.45 72.01 35.83
CA ALA A 275 3.81 70.71 35.64
C ALA A 275 4.83 69.56 35.47
N PRO A 276 4.52 68.32 35.92
CA PRO A 276 5.42 67.17 35.76
C PRO A 276 5.56 66.75 34.30
N GLN A 277 6.79 66.48 33.85
CA GLN A 277 7.05 65.86 32.56
C GLN A 277 6.87 64.34 32.63
N LEU A 278 5.71 63.84 32.20
CA LEU A 278 5.53 62.42 31.90
C LEU A 278 5.45 62.21 30.38
N LYS A 279 6.35 61.34 29.88
CA LYS A 279 6.50 61.02 28.46
C LYS A 279 5.19 60.46 27.89
N ALA A 280 4.73 61.01 26.77
CA ALA A 280 3.81 60.30 25.89
C ALA A 280 4.52 59.05 25.32
N GLN A 281 3.96 57.86 25.54
CA GLN A 281 4.38 56.68 24.78
C GLN A 281 3.73 56.72 23.40
N ILE A 282 4.55 56.68 22.35
CA ILE A 282 4.12 56.58 20.96
C ILE A 282 4.14 55.10 20.56
N SER A 283 3.12 54.62 19.84
CA SER A 283 2.96 53.21 19.48
C SER A 283 4.04 52.70 18.51
N PRO A 284 4.43 51.41 18.58
CA PRO A 284 5.53 50.84 17.78
C PRO A 284 5.07 50.46 16.36
N LEU A 285 4.80 51.44 15.51
CA LEU A 285 4.40 51.20 14.11
C LEU A 285 5.17 52.05 13.06
N ALA A 286 6.24 52.75 13.46
CA ALA A 286 6.96 53.70 12.61
C ALA A 286 8.31 53.21 12.04
N ASN A 287 8.79 52.01 12.43
CA ASN A 287 10.14 51.52 12.10
C ASN A 287 10.13 50.29 11.16
N MET A 288 9.40 50.35 10.04
CA MET A 288 9.40 49.29 9.01
C MET A 288 9.97 49.72 7.66
N PHE A 289 10.45 50.95 7.54
CA PHE A 289 11.29 51.41 6.44
C PHE A 289 12.62 51.92 7.01
N ASN A 290 13.71 51.67 6.28
CA ASN A 290 15.12 51.94 6.61
C ASN A 290 15.78 50.88 7.51
N GLN A 291 16.39 49.86 6.88
CA GLN A 291 17.56 49.17 7.41
C GLN A 291 18.76 49.54 6.53
N ASP A 292 19.72 50.26 7.10
CA ASP A 292 21.07 50.40 6.54
C ASP A 292 22.10 49.83 7.52
N VAL A 293 23.18 49.28 6.95
CA VAL A 293 24.13 48.40 7.62
C VAL A 293 25.24 49.20 8.32
N PRO A 294 25.73 48.80 9.52
CA PRO A 294 26.84 49.48 10.17
C PRO A 294 28.19 49.11 9.52
N HIS A 295 28.92 50.11 9.03
CA HIS A 295 30.33 49.99 8.65
C HIS A 295 31.27 50.34 9.81
N ALA A 296 32.45 49.71 9.83
CA ALA A 296 33.64 50.27 10.47
C ALA A 296 34.94 49.77 9.77
N SER A 297 35.57 50.68 9.01
CA SER A 297 37.03 50.88 8.78
C SER A 297 37.93 49.68 8.34
N PHE A 298 38.95 49.83 7.47
CA PHE A 298 39.91 50.94 7.31
C PHE A 298 40.49 51.09 5.86
N THR A 299 40.62 52.36 5.42
CA THR A 299 41.66 53.01 4.56
C THR A 299 42.20 52.45 3.22
N SER A 300 42.02 53.28 2.16
CA SER A 300 42.98 53.66 1.07
C SER A 300 43.37 52.61 -0.01
N THR A 301 43.51 52.88 -1.33
CA THR A 301 43.70 54.16 -2.10
C THR A 301 43.40 54.01 -3.62
N SER A 302 43.04 55.11 -4.31
CA SER A 302 43.34 55.48 -5.73
C SER A 302 42.75 54.77 -7.00
N THR A 303 41.95 55.56 -7.75
CA THR A 303 41.99 55.87 -9.22
C THR A 303 41.71 54.86 -10.37
N SER A 304 40.62 55.17 -11.12
CA SER A 304 40.46 55.31 -12.60
C SER A 304 40.57 54.14 -13.62
N ASP A 305 39.48 54.02 -14.40
CA ASP A 305 39.35 53.90 -15.87
C ASP A 305 39.60 52.61 -16.70
N HIS A 306 38.53 52.27 -17.46
CA HIS A 306 38.46 51.75 -18.83
C HIS A 306 39.07 50.38 -19.29
N ASN A 307 38.12 49.48 -19.61
CA ASN A 307 37.94 48.75 -20.89
C ASN A 307 38.43 47.28 -21.07
N SER A 308 37.53 46.48 -21.68
CA SER A 308 37.72 45.23 -22.45
C SER A 308 38.46 43.99 -21.89
N GLY A 309 37.82 42.82 -22.01
CA GLY A 309 38.50 41.61 -22.55
C GLY A 309 38.66 40.35 -21.66
N GLN A 310 37.71 39.41 -21.80
CA GLN A 310 37.84 37.94 -21.68
C GLN A 310 38.56 37.23 -20.51
N SER A 311 37.80 36.28 -19.94
CA SER A 311 38.17 34.90 -19.54
C SER A 311 38.60 34.60 -18.10
N SER A 312 38.34 33.33 -17.73
CA SER A 312 38.96 32.54 -16.64
C SER A 312 38.45 32.71 -15.19
N MET A 313 37.58 31.76 -14.82
CA MET A 313 37.67 30.88 -13.63
C MET A 313 37.54 31.40 -12.18
N GLU A 314 36.96 30.50 -11.37
CA GLU A 314 37.08 30.39 -9.90
C GLU A 314 36.40 31.48 -9.03
N ASN A 315 35.94 31.21 -7.81
CA ASN A 315 35.53 29.98 -7.10
C ASN A 315 34.75 30.43 -5.83
N SER A 316 34.10 29.50 -5.10
CA SER A 316 33.83 29.55 -3.63
C SER A 316 33.53 30.91 -2.95
N GLY A 317 32.43 31.13 -2.22
CA GLY A 317 31.55 30.18 -1.56
C GLY A 317 31.07 30.72 -0.20
N SER A 318 30.24 29.91 0.44
CA SER A 318 30.28 29.61 1.88
C SER A 318 29.68 30.57 2.92
N LEU A 319 28.47 30.21 3.38
CA LEU A 319 28.14 30.11 4.82
C LEU A 319 27.44 28.76 5.02
N SER A 320 28.11 27.67 5.40
CA SER A 320 28.84 27.36 6.64
C SER A 320 27.92 26.98 7.82
N LEU A 321 27.56 25.69 7.86
CA LEU A 321 27.12 24.99 9.07
C LEU A 321 27.94 23.70 9.21
N SER A 322 29.01 23.80 10.01
CA SER A 322 29.71 22.68 10.67
C SER A 322 28.75 22.01 11.69
N ARG A 323 28.90 20.81 12.28
CA ARG A 323 29.82 19.64 12.26
C ARG A 323 29.12 18.57 13.15
N SER A 324 29.36 17.25 13.13
CA SER A 324 29.94 16.32 12.16
C SER A 324 29.75 14.88 12.70
N VAL A 325 29.46 13.88 11.86
CA VAL A 325 29.68 12.46 12.19
C VAL A 325 30.30 11.72 11.01
N SER A 326 31.40 11.02 11.28
CA SER A 326 32.19 10.28 10.29
C SER A 326 32.29 8.82 10.71
N ILE A 327 31.83 7.91 9.85
CA ILE A 327 32.26 6.50 9.85
C ILE A 327 32.68 6.20 8.41
N GLY A 328 33.96 5.89 8.23
CA GLY A 328 34.51 5.56 6.91
C GLY A 328 34.49 4.05 6.65
N SER A 329 34.39 3.68 5.37
CA SER A 329 34.88 2.40 4.85
C SER A 329 34.92 2.37 3.32
N GLY A 330 36.08 1.99 2.77
CA GLY A 330 36.16 1.23 1.53
C GLY A 330 36.08 2.00 0.20
N LEU A 331 37.19 1.93 -0.55
CA LEU A 331 37.26 2.18 -1.99
C LEU A 331 36.04 1.63 -2.76
N ASN A 332 35.38 2.48 -3.53
CA ASN A 332 34.74 2.11 -4.80
C ASN A 332 34.79 3.31 -5.74
N VAL A 333 35.47 3.14 -6.89
CA VAL A 333 35.58 4.17 -7.93
C VAL A 333 34.19 4.56 -8.42
N GLY A 334 33.89 5.86 -8.45
CA GLY A 334 32.53 6.41 -8.56
C GLY A 334 31.81 6.12 -9.87
N ARG A 335 31.24 4.93 -10.02
CA ARG A 335 30.25 4.63 -11.06
C ARG A 335 28.98 5.46 -10.79
N LYS A 336 28.68 6.43 -11.66
CA LYS A 336 27.38 7.13 -11.66
C LYS A 336 26.27 6.08 -11.78
N PRO A 337 25.18 6.16 -10.99
CA PRO A 337 24.11 5.16 -11.05
C PRO A 337 23.46 5.15 -12.43
N ARG A 338 23.11 3.96 -12.90
CA ARG A 338 22.59 3.70 -14.24
C ARG A 338 21.21 3.06 -14.14
N VAL A 339 20.35 3.37 -15.09
CA VAL A 339 19.06 2.70 -15.28
C VAL A 339 18.96 2.16 -16.70
N ARG A 340 18.24 1.06 -16.85
CA ARG A 340 17.86 0.48 -18.14
C ARG A 340 16.39 0.79 -18.40
N THR A 341 16.06 1.27 -19.58
CA THR A 341 14.68 1.53 -20.00
C THR A 341 13.91 0.21 -20.20
N ILE A 342 12.60 0.24 -19.97
CA ILE A 342 11.68 -0.90 -20.14
C ILE A 342 10.47 -0.59 -21.03
N PHE A 343 10.36 0.66 -21.46
CA PHE A 343 9.39 1.17 -22.42
C PHE A 343 10.05 2.34 -23.19
N PRO A 344 9.74 2.54 -24.49
CA PRO A 344 10.24 3.68 -25.24
C PRO A 344 9.56 4.99 -24.82
N HIS A 345 10.25 6.12 -24.95
CA HIS A 345 9.75 7.46 -24.67
C HIS A 345 10.22 8.44 -25.75
N THR A 346 9.32 9.32 -26.21
CA THR A 346 9.61 10.30 -27.26
C THR A 346 9.26 11.69 -26.77
N ALA A 347 10.27 12.56 -26.67
CA ALA A 347 10.17 13.94 -26.17
C ALA A 347 9.33 14.88 -27.07
N GLY A 348 9.11 14.50 -28.33
CA GLY A 348 8.57 15.38 -29.35
C GLY A 348 9.52 16.56 -29.58
N ASN A 349 8.99 17.78 -29.48
CA ASN A 349 9.74 19.02 -29.69
C ASN A 349 10.23 19.66 -28.36
N ASN A 350 10.29 18.91 -27.25
CA ASN A 350 10.69 19.43 -25.94
C ASN A 350 12.16 19.14 -25.63
N ASP A 351 13.02 20.15 -25.75
CA ASP A 351 14.47 20.06 -25.45
C ASP A 351 14.78 19.72 -23.97
N THR A 352 13.78 19.80 -23.09
CA THR A 352 13.90 19.44 -21.67
C THR A 352 13.66 17.95 -21.39
N LEU A 353 13.08 17.20 -22.33
CA LEU A 353 12.72 15.79 -22.16
C LEU A 353 13.69 14.87 -22.92
N LEU A 354 13.99 13.71 -22.37
CA LEU A 354 14.91 12.73 -22.97
C LEU A 354 14.14 11.71 -23.81
N SER A 355 14.49 11.54 -25.09
CA SER A 355 13.97 10.45 -25.94
C SER A 355 14.86 9.21 -25.85
N PHE A 356 14.26 8.02 -25.83
CA PHE A 356 14.96 6.73 -25.78
C PHE A 356 14.05 5.57 -26.21
N ASP A 357 14.66 4.46 -26.57
CA ASP A 357 14.00 3.21 -26.95
C ASP A 357 13.96 2.23 -25.76
N ASP A 358 13.30 1.08 -25.93
CA ASP A 358 13.39 -0.02 -24.95
C ASP A 358 14.83 -0.61 -24.88
N GLY A 359 15.27 -0.97 -23.67
CA GLY A 359 16.59 -1.57 -23.41
C GLY A 359 17.78 -0.61 -23.35
N ASP A 360 17.60 0.67 -23.69
CA ASP A 360 18.61 1.73 -23.57
C ASP A 360 19.15 1.90 -22.14
N ILE A 361 20.39 2.38 -22.02
CA ILE A 361 21.03 2.69 -20.73
C ILE A 361 21.12 4.20 -20.54
N ILE A 362 20.60 4.70 -19.42
CA ILE A 362 20.65 6.11 -19.02
C ILE A 362 21.49 6.24 -17.76
N ILE A 363 22.43 7.18 -17.75
CA ILE A 363 23.26 7.53 -16.61
C ILE A 363 22.55 8.63 -15.83
N LEU A 364 22.18 8.38 -14.58
CA LEU A 364 21.52 9.38 -13.74
C LEU A 364 22.48 10.52 -13.37
N LEU A 365 22.04 11.75 -13.63
CA LEU A 365 22.74 12.97 -13.22
C LEU A 365 22.17 13.50 -11.90
N ILE A 366 20.87 13.34 -11.68
CA ILE A 366 20.19 13.54 -10.40
C ILE A 366 19.76 12.16 -9.89
N LYS A 367 20.16 11.80 -8.67
CA LYS A 367 19.85 10.49 -8.07
C LYS A 367 18.46 10.40 -7.45
N GLU A 368 17.91 11.55 -7.05
CA GLU A 368 16.62 11.66 -6.38
C GLU A 368 15.52 11.85 -7.42
N GLU A 369 14.47 11.05 -7.30
CA GLU A 369 13.26 11.17 -8.10
C GLU A 369 12.44 12.36 -7.61
N LYS A 370 12.01 13.22 -8.54
CA LYS A 370 11.15 14.36 -8.24
C LYS A 370 9.86 14.24 -9.03
N ASP A 371 8.74 14.12 -8.32
CA ASP A 371 7.38 14.11 -8.88
C ASP A 371 7.15 13.06 -9.99
N GLY A 372 7.82 11.90 -9.92
CA GLY A 372 7.76 10.84 -10.94
C GLY A 372 8.80 10.95 -12.06
N TRP A 373 9.69 11.95 -12.02
CA TRP A 373 10.69 12.21 -13.05
C TRP A 373 12.12 12.06 -12.54
N LEU A 374 12.99 11.58 -13.44
CA LEU A 374 14.43 11.46 -13.28
C LEU A 374 15.15 12.30 -14.34
N TYR A 375 16.34 12.79 -14.02
CA TYR A 375 17.19 13.54 -14.96
C TYR A 375 18.51 12.80 -15.21
N GLY A 376 18.81 12.55 -16.49
CA GLY A 376 19.94 11.71 -16.88
C GLY A 376 20.48 11.99 -18.27
N GLU A 377 21.53 11.25 -18.61
CA GLU A 377 22.25 11.28 -19.89
C GLU A 377 22.15 9.91 -20.57
N LEU A 378 21.58 9.84 -21.76
CA LEU A 378 21.45 8.61 -22.55
C LEU A 378 22.84 8.17 -23.03
N GLU A 379 23.26 6.95 -22.70
CA GLU A 379 24.64 6.49 -22.93
C GLU A 379 25.01 6.43 -24.42
N LYS A 380 24.04 6.10 -25.30
CA LYS A 380 24.26 5.99 -26.76
C LYS A 380 24.39 7.33 -27.49
N THR A 381 23.59 8.35 -27.14
CA THR A 381 23.56 9.65 -27.86
C THR A 381 24.15 10.82 -27.08
N ARG A 382 24.44 10.66 -25.77
CA ARG A 382 24.84 11.73 -24.84
C ARG A 382 23.82 12.86 -24.67
N GLN A 383 22.60 12.70 -25.19
CA GLN A 383 21.50 13.63 -24.93
C GLN A 383 21.11 13.58 -23.45
N ARG A 384 20.67 14.73 -22.93
CA ARG A 384 20.26 14.90 -21.54
C ARG A 384 18.84 15.44 -21.50
N GLY A 385 18.08 15.02 -20.50
CA GLY A 385 16.70 15.45 -20.31
C GLY A 385 16.02 14.73 -19.16
N TRP A 386 14.80 15.18 -18.88
CA TRP A 386 13.89 14.53 -17.94
C TRP A 386 13.18 13.34 -18.58
N PHE A 387 12.96 12.30 -17.81
CA PHE A 387 12.21 11.12 -18.22
C PHE A 387 11.40 10.50 -17.06
N PRO A 388 10.30 9.79 -17.34
CA PRO A 388 9.51 9.15 -16.30
C PRO A 388 10.30 8.04 -15.60
N SER A 389 10.29 8.02 -14.26
CA SER A 389 10.97 6.98 -13.46
C SER A 389 10.42 5.58 -13.76
N SER A 390 9.11 5.48 -13.96
CA SER A 390 8.36 4.25 -14.27
C SER A 390 8.73 3.58 -15.60
N TYR A 391 9.44 4.28 -16.49
CA TYR A 391 9.91 3.75 -17.77
C TYR A 391 11.28 3.06 -17.64
N CYS A 392 11.83 2.98 -16.43
CA CYS A 392 13.19 2.54 -16.16
C CYS A 392 13.29 1.59 -14.96
N ARG A 393 14.33 0.77 -14.95
CA ARG A 393 14.73 -0.09 -13.81
C ARG A 393 16.24 0.07 -13.52
N PRO A 394 16.70 -0.11 -12.27
CA PRO A 394 18.13 -0.06 -11.96
C PRO A 394 18.96 -1.01 -12.84
N TYR A 395 20.03 -0.49 -13.44
CA TYR A 395 20.95 -1.29 -14.25
C TYR A 395 22.19 -1.66 -13.44
N ASN A 396 22.26 -2.94 -13.07
CA ASN A 396 23.46 -3.56 -12.52
C ASN A 396 24.24 -4.22 -13.66
N GLU A 397 25.49 -3.85 -13.82
CA GLU A 397 26.37 -4.36 -14.87
C GLU A 397 26.80 -5.81 -14.55
N PRO A 398 26.62 -6.77 -15.46
CA PRO A 398 27.13 -8.13 -15.27
C PRO A 398 28.67 -8.10 -15.32
N LEU A 399 29.32 -8.44 -14.21
CA LEU A 399 30.77 -8.58 -14.15
C LEU A 399 31.21 -9.80 -14.98
N ILE A 400 31.88 -9.55 -16.10
CA ILE A 400 32.50 -10.59 -16.91
C ILE A 400 33.65 -11.21 -16.11
N SER A 401 33.48 -12.47 -15.71
CA SER A 401 34.50 -13.25 -15.01
C SER A 401 35.59 -13.69 -16.00
N ASN A 402 36.76 -13.06 -15.94
CA ASN A 402 38.01 -13.62 -16.47
C ASN A 402 38.91 -14.07 -15.31
N SER A 403 39.40 -15.29 -15.39
CA SER A 403 40.17 -15.99 -14.36
C SER A 403 41.61 -15.46 -14.22
N LEU A 404 42.11 -15.29 -12.98
CA LEU A 404 43.50 -15.52 -12.55
C LEU A 404 43.65 -15.26 -11.04
N GLY A 405 44.30 -16.18 -10.29
CA GLY A 405 44.96 -15.88 -9.00
C GLY A 405 44.19 -16.16 -7.69
N THR A 406 44.46 -17.33 -7.10
CA THR A 406 44.34 -17.65 -5.65
C THR A 406 45.27 -16.78 -4.77
N PRO A 407 45.11 -16.65 -3.42
CA PRO A 407 44.63 -17.71 -2.52
C PRO A 407 43.72 -17.34 -1.32
N VAL A 408 42.70 -18.19 -1.14
CA VAL A 408 42.35 -18.93 0.09
C VAL A 408 42.98 -18.45 1.42
N ARG A 409 42.12 -17.99 2.36
CA ARG A 409 42.31 -18.26 3.79
C ARG A 409 41.33 -19.35 4.24
N ARG A 410 41.87 -20.49 4.65
CA ARG A 410 41.13 -21.60 5.26
C ARG A 410 40.70 -21.21 6.68
N LEU A 411 39.45 -21.49 7.02
CA LEU A 411 39.09 -21.95 8.36
C LEU A 411 38.57 -23.39 8.20
N SER A 412 39.14 -24.28 8.98
CA SER A 412 38.96 -25.73 8.88
C SER A 412 38.02 -26.24 9.98
N VAL A 413 37.02 -27.03 9.60
CA VAL A 413 36.38 -28.02 10.48
C VAL A 413 36.37 -29.35 9.74
N ALA A 414 36.61 -30.43 10.47
CA ALA A 414 36.90 -31.75 9.92
C ALA A 414 35.65 -32.46 9.35
N SER A 415 35.90 -33.33 8.38
CA SER A 415 34.91 -34.23 7.79
C SER A 415 34.84 -35.56 8.56
N LEU A 416 33.62 -36.01 8.85
CA LEU A 416 33.26 -37.40 9.14
C LEU A 416 32.21 -37.85 8.12
N PRO A 417 32.30 -39.07 7.55
CA PRO A 417 31.29 -39.60 6.65
C PRO A 417 30.23 -40.40 7.45
N GLU A 418 28.97 -40.03 7.33
CA GLU A 418 27.84 -40.88 7.77
C GLU A 418 26.98 -41.29 6.56
N GLN A 419 26.44 -42.50 6.66
CA GLN A 419 25.72 -43.19 5.58
C GLN A 419 24.28 -42.71 5.42
N GLU A 420 23.72 -43.04 4.26
CA GLU A 420 22.33 -42.82 3.88
C GLU A 420 21.35 -43.54 4.82
N GLU A 421 20.37 -42.81 5.37
CA GLU A 421 18.98 -43.29 5.47
C GLU A 421 18.02 -42.10 5.18
N GLU A 422 17.29 -42.15 4.07
CA GLU A 422 16.24 -41.17 3.75
C GLU A 422 14.96 -41.47 4.54
N GLU A 423 14.82 -40.88 5.73
CA GLU A 423 13.55 -40.86 6.45
C GLU A 423 12.64 -39.72 5.91
N PRO A 424 11.36 -39.97 5.58
CA PRO A 424 10.50 -38.94 4.99
C PRO A 424 10.16 -37.85 6.00
N VAL A 425 10.69 -36.64 5.79
CA VAL A 425 10.40 -35.45 6.61
C VAL A 425 8.91 -35.11 6.55
N LEU A 426 8.17 -35.55 7.58
CA LEU A 426 6.77 -35.21 7.79
C LEU A 426 6.65 -33.74 8.21
N LEU A 427 6.44 -32.86 7.24
CA LEU A 427 6.09 -31.47 7.49
C LEU A 427 4.69 -31.40 8.12
N PRO A 428 4.47 -30.57 9.16
CA PRO A 428 3.15 -30.38 9.74
C PRO A 428 2.17 -29.77 8.72
N PRO A 429 0.86 -30.08 8.82
CA PRO A 429 -0.14 -29.49 7.94
C PRO A 429 -0.16 -27.95 8.08
N PRO A 430 -0.51 -27.20 7.03
CA PRO A 430 -0.62 -25.75 7.12
C PRO A 430 -1.69 -25.33 8.15
N ASP A 431 -1.32 -24.48 9.10
CA ASP A 431 -2.24 -23.91 10.10
C ASP A 431 -3.31 -23.03 9.43
N TYR A 432 -4.46 -23.65 9.16
CA TYR A 432 -5.74 -23.01 8.84
C TYR A 432 -6.82 -23.59 9.77
N SER A 433 -6.78 -23.22 11.04
CA SER A 433 -7.86 -23.53 11.98
C SER A 433 -7.97 -22.40 13.00
N ASP A 434 -9.18 -21.85 13.10
CA ASP A 434 -9.48 -20.70 13.94
C ASP A 434 -9.31 -20.99 15.43
N ARG A 435 -8.81 -19.98 16.15
CA ARG A 435 -8.93 -19.93 17.60
C ARG A 435 -10.37 -19.63 18.00
N THR A 436 -11.14 -20.67 18.28
CA THR A 436 -12.28 -20.59 19.22
C THR A 436 -12.00 -21.52 20.41
N GLY A 437 -12.35 -21.07 21.62
CA GLY A 437 -11.65 -21.48 22.84
C GLY A 437 -12.27 -22.60 23.67
N ASN A 438 -11.40 -23.17 24.50
CA ASN A 438 -11.61 -23.82 25.81
C ASN A 438 -12.22 -25.23 25.92
N SER A 439 -11.29 -26.15 26.24
CA SER A 439 -11.31 -27.01 27.45
C SER A 439 -11.91 -28.44 27.37
N PRO A 440 -11.41 -29.37 28.22
CA PRO A 440 -10.90 -30.65 27.69
C PRO A 440 -11.49 -31.92 28.32
N VAL A 441 -11.44 -33.05 27.59
CA VAL A 441 -11.54 -34.41 28.17
C VAL A 441 -10.64 -35.39 27.39
N SER A 442 -10.07 -36.36 28.12
CA SER A 442 -9.03 -37.31 27.64
C SER A 442 -9.56 -38.58 26.96
N LEU A 443 -8.71 -39.12 26.08
CA LEU A 443 -8.45 -40.56 25.79
C LEU A 443 -9.40 -41.63 26.38
N VAL A 444 -10.07 -42.40 25.52
CA VAL A 444 -10.16 -43.88 25.62
C VAL A 444 -10.24 -44.50 24.21
N SER A 445 -9.68 -45.69 24.03
CA SER A 445 -9.61 -46.43 22.76
C SER A 445 -10.69 -47.53 22.61
N ALA A 446 -10.88 -47.96 21.35
CA ALA A 446 -11.17 -49.33 20.89
C ALA A 446 -12.61 -49.85 20.62
N SER A 447 -12.65 -50.63 19.53
CA SER A 447 -13.54 -51.77 19.19
C SER A 447 -15.03 -51.58 18.86
N THR A 448 -15.36 -51.92 17.61
CA THR A 448 -16.63 -52.53 17.19
C THR A 448 -16.80 -53.94 17.78
N PRO A 449 -18.04 -54.41 17.99
CA PRO A 449 -18.59 -55.40 17.05
C PRO A 449 -20.07 -55.16 16.67
N SER A 450 -20.60 -56.04 15.81
CA SER A 450 -21.91 -55.93 15.13
C SER A 450 -22.94 -56.97 15.67
N PRO A 451 -24.13 -57.25 15.08
CA PRO A 451 -25.41 -57.05 15.78
C PRO A 451 -26.30 -58.32 15.93
N LYS A 452 -27.45 -58.21 16.64
CA LYS A 452 -28.73 -58.91 16.32
C LYS A 452 -29.91 -58.65 17.29
N ASN A 453 -31.10 -58.44 16.70
CA ASN A 453 -32.47 -58.82 17.12
C ASN A 453 -33.10 -58.26 18.43
N THR A 454 -34.43 -58.14 18.62
CA THR A 454 -35.69 -57.94 17.81
C THR A 454 -36.84 -57.69 18.84
N ILE A 455 -38.07 -57.26 18.42
CA ILE A 455 -39.36 -57.18 19.19
C ILE A 455 -39.56 -55.82 19.91
N SER A 456 -40.66 -55.05 19.79
CA SER A 456 -41.86 -55.08 18.90
C SER A 456 -42.58 -53.71 18.81
N LEU A 457 -43.33 -53.51 17.70
CA LEU A 457 -44.33 -52.45 17.41
C LEU A 457 -45.59 -52.54 18.33
N PRO A 458 -46.62 -51.64 18.27
CA PRO A 458 -46.94 -50.61 17.25
C PRO A 458 -47.10 -49.17 17.81
N ASN A 459 -47.14 -48.07 17.03
CA ASN A 459 -47.53 -47.86 15.62
C ASN A 459 -46.85 -46.54 15.08
N GLU A 460 -47.04 -45.94 13.89
CA GLU A 460 -47.97 -46.19 12.76
C GLU A 460 -47.42 -45.68 11.37
N VAL A 461 -47.93 -44.57 10.83
CA VAL A 461 -47.74 -43.99 9.47
C VAL A 461 -46.76 -42.79 9.50
N GLY A 462 -45.84 -42.56 8.55
CA GLY A 462 -45.60 -43.23 7.26
C GLY A 462 -44.24 -42.88 6.63
N LYS A 463 -44.01 -43.36 5.40
CA LYS A 463 -42.68 -43.55 4.78
C LYS A 463 -41.95 -42.28 4.26
N VAL A 464 -40.63 -42.32 4.36
CA VAL A 464 -39.59 -41.57 3.60
C VAL A 464 -39.16 -42.39 2.34
N PRO A 465 -38.16 -41.99 1.51
CA PRO A 465 -37.67 -40.67 1.08
C PRO A 465 -37.53 -40.56 -0.47
N PHE A 466 -37.21 -39.37 -1.03
CA PHE A 466 -36.27 -39.29 -2.17
C PHE A 466 -35.59 -37.92 -2.30
N LEU A 467 -34.41 -37.92 -2.94
CA LEU A 467 -33.55 -36.75 -3.17
C LEU A 467 -34.06 -35.90 -4.35
N GLY A 468 -33.95 -34.57 -4.24
CA GLY A 468 -34.25 -33.64 -5.34
C GLY A 468 -33.73 -32.24 -5.06
N GLY A 469 -32.55 -31.90 -5.57
CA GLY A 469 -32.03 -30.53 -5.50
C GLY A 469 -32.80 -29.59 -6.43
N GLY A 470 -33.35 -28.50 -5.88
CA GLY A 470 -34.09 -27.48 -6.63
C GLY A 470 -33.67 -26.08 -6.20
N ASN A 471 -33.46 -25.19 -7.18
CA ASN A 471 -33.08 -23.80 -6.95
C ASN A 471 -34.29 -22.99 -6.42
N PRO A 472 -34.19 -22.33 -5.24
CA PRO A 472 -35.31 -21.58 -4.65
C PRO A 472 -35.73 -20.33 -5.42
N PHE A 473 -34.97 -19.89 -6.43
CA PHE A 473 -35.27 -18.69 -7.24
C PHE A 473 -36.08 -18.97 -8.51
N ALA A 474 -36.48 -20.22 -8.78
CA ALA A 474 -37.12 -20.62 -10.05
C ALA A 474 -38.50 -19.98 -10.34
N THR A 475 -39.12 -19.30 -9.37
CA THR A 475 -40.47 -18.73 -9.47
C THR A 475 -40.53 -17.19 -9.42
N VAL A 476 -39.39 -16.50 -9.43
CA VAL A 476 -39.36 -15.03 -9.40
C VAL A 476 -39.64 -14.44 -10.79
N LYS A 477 -40.90 -14.07 -11.06
CA LYS A 477 -41.28 -13.28 -12.24
C LYS A 477 -40.99 -11.79 -12.00
N LEU A 478 -39.95 -11.27 -12.66
CA LEU A 478 -39.66 -9.83 -12.68
C LEU A 478 -40.70 -9.09 -13.56
N ARG A 479 -41.09 -7.87 -13.15
CA ARG A 479 -41.96 -6.99 -13.95
C ARG A 479 -41.14 -6.33 -15.08
N PRO A 480 -41.70 -6.15 -16.30
CA PRO A 480 -41.02 -5.41 -17.36
C PRO A 480 -40.75 -3.96 -16.96
N THR A 481 -39.50 -3.53 -17.04
CA THR A 481 -39.09 -2.13 -16.87
C THR A 481 -39.10 -1.41 -18.21
N VAL A 482 -39.90 -0.34 -18.33
CA VAL A 482 -39.92 0.53 -19.51
C VAL A 482 -38.75 1.51 -19.43
N THR A 483 -37.81 1.41 -20.37
CA THR A 483 -36.70 2.35 -20.51
C THR A 483 -37.13 3.55 -21.35
N ASN A 484 -37.28 4.71 -20.71
CA ASN A 484 -37.52 5.99 -21.38
C ASN A 484 -36.20 6.55 -21.91
N ASP A 485 -35.77 6.09 -23.08
CA ASP A 485 -34.54 6.53 -23.72
C ASP A 485 -34.75 7.88 -24.44
N ARG A 486 -34.22 8.96 -23.85
CA ARG A 486 -34.29 10.33 -24.38
C ARG A 486 -32.98 10.78 -25.05
N SER A 487 -32.22 9.82 -25.58
CA SER A 487 -30.87 10.01 -26.13
C SER A 487 -30.79 9.92 -27.66
N ALA A 488 -31.87 10.26 -28.37
CA ALA A 488 -31.88 10.33 -29.83
C ALA A 488 -31.51 11.76 -30.31
N PRO A 489 -30.62 11.91 -31.31
CA PRO A 489 -30.28 13.22 -31.87
C PRO A 489 -31.44 13.75 -32.72
N ASN A 490 -31.69 15.06 -32.63
CA ASN A 490 -32.61 15.75 -33.53
C ASN A 490 -32.03 15.76 -34.96
N VAL A 491 -32.87 15.38 -35.94
CA VAL A 491 -32.65 15.56 -37.39
C VAL A 491 -33.60 16.65 -37.88
#